data_AF-A0A6P1ZGJ0-F1
#
_entry.id   AF-A0A6P1ZGJ0-F1
#
_cell.length_a   1.000
_cell.length_b   1.000
_cell.length_c   1.000
_cell.angle_alpha   90.00
_cell.angle_beta   90.00
_cell.angle_gamma   90.00
#
_symmetry.space_group_name_H-M   'P 1'
#
loop_
_entity.id
_entity.type
_entity.pdbx_description
1 polymer ?
#
loop_
_entity_poly.entity_id
_entity_poly.type
_entity_poly.pdbx_seq_one_letter_code
_entity_poly.pdbx_strand_id
1 'polypeptide(L)'
;MRFKCNSCQRDLNIPDSKLPDAPKFKVKCPHCRKEIVVNRAEKGQDLGGEAMGKSGSVPYSTIEPEVFPPGASVAFLLISDKRWSEAAQNGLKQAEYYISQARGPEEAVLKLRLNEYDLVMVEDTPANQVVIEEIGTWTGLRRRSLNFILIGDEAASLDPQIAFRKAINSYLNINDAGRAETLMDNVIKGYGVYYRWFAQVQEVFS
;
A
#
# COMPACT_ATOMS: atom_id res chain seq x y z
N MET A 1 -28.81 17.65 -11.91
CA MET A 1 -28.30 16.25 -12.04
C MET A 1 -28.54 15.43 -10.77
N ARG A 2 -28.71 14.10 -10.90
CA ARG A 2 -28.73 13.15 -9.76
C ARG A 2 -27.37 12.48 -9.58
N PHE A 3 -26.85 12.43 -8.36
CA PHE A 3 -25.62 11.71 -8.05
C PHE A 3 -25.68 11.08 -6.65
N LYS A 4 -25.07 9.91 -6.49
CA LYS A 4 -25.05 9.16 -5.24
C LYS A 4 -23.84 9.59 -4.40
N CYS A 5 -24.06 9.93 -3.13
CA CYS A 5 -22.96 10.24 -2.23
C CYS A 5 -22.14 8.96 -1.93
N ASN A 6 -20.84 8.98 -2.20
CA ASN A 6 -19.93 7.87 -1.88
C ASN A 6 -19.79 7.58 -0.38
N SER A 7 -20.11 8.55 0.49
CA SER A 7 -19.99 8.35 1.94
C SER A 7 -21.28 7.94 2.65
N CYS A 8 -22.44 8.46 2.27
CA CYS A 8 -23.70 8.14 2.95
C CYS A 8 -24.71 7.39 2.07
N GLN A 9 -24.30 7.06 0.83
CA GLN A 9 -25.06 6.30 -0.16
C GLN A 9 -26.43 6.87 -0.53
N ARG A 10 -26.74 8.11 -0.12
CA ARG A 10 -27.98 8.80 -0.45
C ARG A 10 -27.90 9.46 -1.82
N ASP A 11 -29.02 9.43 -2.54
CA ASP A 11 -29.18 10.14 -3.81
C ASP A 11 -29.34 11.63 -3.56
N LEU A 12 -28.53 12.43 -4.25
CA LEU A 12 -28.56 13.88 -4.20
C LEU A 12 -29.06 14.41 -5.54
N ASN A 13 -30.09 15.25 -5.50
CA ASN A 13 -30.60 15.94 -6.66
C ASN A 13 -30.23 17.42 -6.54
N ILE A 14 -29.27 17.88 -7.35
CA ILE A 14 -28.86 19.29 -7.34
C ILE A 14 -29.28 19.92 -8.67
N PRO A 15 -29.99 21.07 -8.64
CA PRO A 15 -30.33 21.84 -9.83
C PRO A 15 -29.06 22.31 -10.55
N ASP A 16 -29.07 22.25 -11.88
CA ASP A 16 -27.88 22.59 -12.68
C ASP A 16 -27.47 24.06 -12.53
N SER A 17 -28.42 24.95 -12.17
CA SER A 17 -28.19 26.36 -11.86
C SER A 17 -27.35 26.63 -10.61
N LYS A 18 -27.12 25.62 -9.76
CA LYS A 18 -26.27 25.71 -8.56
C LYS A 18 -24.93 25.00 -8.72
N LEU A 19 -24.63 24.48 -9.91
CA LEU A 19 -23.40 23.75 -10.18
C LEU A 19 -22.38 24.69 -10.84
N PRO A 20 -21.12 24.72 -10.36
CA PRO A 20 -20.06 25.47 -11.01
C PRO A 20 -19.89 25.03 -12.47
N ASP A 21 -19.56 25.98 -13.34
CA ASP A 21 -19.38 25.72 -14.78
C ASP A 21 -17.96 25.20 -15.08
N ALA A 22 -17.58 24.13 -14.39
CA ALA A 22 -16.30 23.45 -14.53
C ALA A 22 -16.53 21.96 -14.87
N PRO A 23 -15.65 21.34 -15.67
CA PRO A 23 -15.76 19.91 -16.03
C PRO A 23 -15.62 18.98 -14.82
N LYS A 24 -14.98 19.46 -13.75
CA LYS A 24 -14.83 18.76 -12.47
C LYS A 24 -15.01 19.76 -11.34
N PHE A 25 -15.94 19.49 -10.42
CA PHE A 25 -16.21 20.35 -9.28
C PHE A 25 -16.51 19.54 -8.02
N LYS A 26 -16.27 20.16 -6.86
CA LYS A 26 -16.55 19.58 -5.54
C LYS A 26 -17.86 20.12 -5.00
N VAL A 27 -18.70 19.24 -4.44
CA VAL A 27 -19.93 19.63 -3.75
C VAL A 27 -19.96 19.00 -2.37
N LYS A 28 -20.32 19.77 -1.34
CA LYS A 28 -20.59 19.23 0.00
C LYS A 28 -21.95 18.55 0.04
N CYS A 29 -21.98 17.31 0.52
CA CYS A 29 -23.23 16.59 0.76
C CYS A 29 -24.04 17.32 1.84
N PRO A 30 -25.30 17.70 1.61
CA PRO A 30 -26.14 18.33 2.64
C PRO A 30 -26.46 17.39 3.81
N HIS A 31 -26.30 16.08 3.62
CA HIS A 31 -26.69 15.07 4.62
C HIS A 31 -25.53 14.60 5.52
N CYS A 32 -24.32 14.49 4.98
CA CYS A 32 -23.15 14.04 5.74
C CYS A 32 -22.00 15.05 5.78
N ARG A 33 -22.16 16.20 5.11
CA ARG A 33 -21.18 17.31 5.00
C ARG A 33 -19.84 16.96 4.36
N LYS A 34 -19.63 15.72 3.93
CA LYS A 34 -18.43 15.27 3.20
C LYS A 34 -18.45 15.75 1.75
N GLU A 35 -17.26 15.97 1.20
CA GLU A 35 -17.06 16.45 -0.16
C GLU A 35 -17.23 15.33 -1.18
N ILE A 36 -17.99 15.61 -2.24
CA ILE A 36 -18.22 14.71 -3.37
C ILE A 36 -17.61 15.39 -4.59
N VAL A 37 -16.74 14.68 -5.29
CA VAL A 37 -16.17 15.14 -6.56
C VAL A 37 -17.08 14.66 -7.69
N VAL A 38 -17.61 15.61 -8.47
CA VAL A 38 -18.50 15.33 -9.60
C VAL A 38 -17.78 15.74 -10.89
N ASN A 39 -17.65 14.79 -11.82
CA ASN A 39 -17.17 15.03 -13.17
C ASN A 39 -18.39 15.23 -14.09
N ARG A 40 -18.49 16.39 -14.74
CA ARG A 40 -19.50 16.66 -15.76
C ARG A 40 -18.99 16.06 -17.06
N ALA A 41 -19.53 14.91 -17.47
CA ALA A 41 -19.23 14.34 -18.78
C ALA A 41 -19.71 15.31 -19.86
N GLU A 42 -18.82 15.72 -20.75
CA GLU A 42 -19.16 16.52 -21.93
C GLU A 42 -20.07 15.68 -22.84
N LYS A 43 -21.18 16.27 -23.30
CA LYS A 43 -22.06 15.65 -24.29
C LYS A 43 -21.33 15.62 -25.64
N GLY A 44 -21.08 14.42 -26.17
CA GLY A 44 -20.53 14.30 -27.52
C GLY A 44 -20.28 12.85 -27.97
N GLN A 45 -21.35 12.20 -28.41
CA GLN A 45 -21.44 11.12 -29.40
C GLN A 45 -21.00 9.70 -29.01
N ASP A 46 -22.02 8.82 -29.01
CA ASP A 46 -21.95 7.38 -29.13
C ASP A 46 -21.08 6.91 -30.29
N LEU A 47 -20.21 5.92 -30.04
CA LEU A 47 -20.14 4.66 -30.78
C LEU A 47 -19.52 3.59 -29.85
N GLY A 48 -20.09 2.39 -29.91
CA GLY A 48 -20.04 1.37 -28.87
C GLY A 48 -18.75 0.56 -28.76
N GLY A 49 -18.64 -0.05 -27.57
CA GLY A 49 -18.07 -1.37 -27.30
C GLY A 49 -16.64 -1.66 -27.78
N GLU A 50 -15.71 -1.69 -26.84
CA GLU A 50 -15.11 -2.94 -26.37
C GLU A 50 -14.30 -2.69 -25.10
N ALA A 51 -14.40 -3.66 -24.18
CA ALA A 51 -13.82 -3.62 -22.85
C ALA A 51 -12.29 -3.60 -22.93
N MET A 52 -11.70 -2.46 -22.59
CA MET A 52 -10.28 -2.37 -22.27
C MET A 52 -10.17 -1.64 -20.93
N GLY A 53 -9.78 -2.38 -19.90
CA GLY A 53 -9.57 -1.88 -18.55
C GLY A 53 -8.60 -0.71 -18.58
N LYS A 54 -9.13 0.51 -18.44
CA LYS A 54 -8.30 1.69 -18.24
C LYS A 54 -7.78 1.62 -16.81
N SER A 55 -6.54 1.15 -16.68
CA SER A 55 -5.58 1.58 -15.66
C SER A 55 -5.80 3.07 -15.45
N GLY A 56 -6.48 3.37 -14.35
CA GLY A 56 -6.67 4.72 -13.89
C GLY A 56 -5.39 5.09 -13.19
N SER A 57 -4.40 5.54 -13.97
CA SER A 57 -3.14 6.06 -13.46
C SER A 57 -3.44 7.03 -12.33
N VAL A 58 -3.14 6.64 -11.10
CA VAL A 58 -3.32 7.53 -9.95
C VAL A 58 -2.36 8.71 -10.17
N PRO A 59 -2.86 9.94 -10.34
CA PRO A 59 -1.97 11.08 -10.55
C PRO A 59 -1.13 11.26 -9.28
N TYR A 60 0.19 11.39 -9.44
CA TYR A 60 1.16 11.64 -8.37
C TYR A 60 0.70 12.77 -7.42
N SER A 61 -0.02 13.76 -7.95
CA SER A 61 -0.59 14.91 -7.23
C SER A 61 -1.75 14.61 -6.27
N THR A 62 -2.19 13.34 -6.13
CA THR A 62 -3.29 12.96 -5.23
C THR A 62 -2.82 12.21 -3.97
N ILE A 63 -1.56 11.80 -3.91
CA ILE A 63 -1.00 11.08 -2.75
C ILE A 63 -0.07 12.03 -2.02
N GLU A 64 -0.52 12.48 -0.84
CA GLU A 64 0.32 13.25 0.08
C GLU A 64 1.25 12.29 0.84
N PRO A 65 2.49 12.70 1.14
CA PRO A 65 3.37 11.95 2.04
C PRO A 65 2.68 11.68 3.37
N GLU A 66 2.89 10.48 3.91
CA GLU A 66 2.34 10.11 5.20
C GLU A 66 3.30 10.61 6.29
N VAL A 67 2.78 11.39 7.23
CA VAL A 67 3.60 11.94 8.31
C VAL A 67 3.53 11.00 9.50
N PHE A 68 4.69 10.44 9.85
CA PHE A 68 4.88 9.63 11.06
C PHE A 68 5.75 10.40 12.07
N PRO A 69 5.64 10.12 13.39
CA PRO A 69 6.52 10.72 14.38
C PRO A 69 8.00 10.42 14.08
N PRO A 70 8.93 11.36 14.37
CA PRO A 70 10.35 11.08 14.23
C PRO A 70 10.79 9.88 15.07
N GLY A 71 11.55 8.97 14.47
CA GLY A 71 12.05 7.75 15.12
C GLY A 71 11.02 6.62 15.26
N ALA A 72 9.81 6.79 14.73
CA ALA A 72 8.82 5.74 14.70
C ALA A 72 9.19 4.66 13.68
N SER A 73 9.01 3.38 14.03
CA SER A 73 9.13 2.28 13.08
C SER A 73 7.86 2.19 12.22
N VAL A 74 8.03 2.18 10.90
CA VAL A 74 6.91 2.20 9.94
C VAL A 74 6.95 0.99 9.03
N ALA A 75 5.82 0.31 8.94
CA ALA A 75 5.61 -0.84 8.07
C ALA A 75 4.61 -0.52 6.96
N PHE A 76 4.89 -0.98 5.75
CA PHE A 76 4.00 -0.89 4.60
C PHE A 76 3.47 -2.27 4.21
N LEU A 77 2.16 -2.39 4.03
CA LEU A 77 1.49 -3.63 3.65
C LEU A 77 0.74 -3.49 2.32
N LEU A 78 1.00 -4.44 1.41
CA LEU A 78 0.22 -4.68 0.20
C LEU A 78 -0.14 -6.16 0.11
N ILE A 79 -1.19 -6.55 0.85
CA ILE A 79 -1.62 -7.94 1.02
C ILE A 79 -3.12 -8.02 0.74
N SER A 80 -3.52 -8.91 -0.16
CA SER A 80 -4.92 -9.14 -0.53
C SER A 80 -5.56 -10.24 0.31
N ASP A 81 -4.80 -11.27 0.70
CA ASP A 81 -5.29 -12.30 1.64
C ASP A 81 -5.59 -11.70 3.01
N LYS A 82 -6.84 -11.83 3.44
CA LYS A 82 -7.33 -11.23 4.69
C LYS A 82 -6.68 -11.83 5.94
N ARG A 83 -6.41 -13.14 5.95
CA ARG A 83 -5.83 -13.82 7.11
C ARG A 83 -4.41 -13.31 7.35
N TRP A 84 -3.64 -13.19 6.27
CA TRP A 84 -2.30 -12.60 6.31
C TRP A 84 -2.32 -11.11 6.64
N SER A 85 -3.22 -10.34 6.04
CA SER A 85 -3.35 -8.91 6.34
C SER A 85 -3.69 -8.64 7.81
N GLU A 86 -4.62 -9.40 8.38
CA GLU A 86 -4.99 -9.29 9.80
C GLU A 86 -3.84 -9.73 10.72
N ALA A 87 -3.22 -10.87 10.45
CA ALA A 87 -2.09 -11.35 11.24
C ALA A 87 -0.88 -10.40 11.19
N ALA A 88 -0.55 -9.88 10.00
CA ALA A 88 0.53 -8.91 9.82
C ALA A 88 0.23 -7.62 10.59
N GLN A 89 -1.00 -7.09 10.50
CA GLN A 89 -1.39 -5.90 11.24
C GLN A 89 -1.32 -6.10 12.76
N ASN A 90 -1.76 -7.25 13.26
CA ASN A 90 -1.70 -7.55 14.69
C ASN A 90 -0.25 -7.69 15.18
N GLY A 91 0.59 -8.45 14.48
CA GLY A 91 2.00 -8.62 14.83
C GLY A 91 2.76 -7.30 14.78
N LEU A 92 2.52 -6.46 13.77
CA LEU A 92 3.14 -5.15 13.65
C LEU A 92 2.71 -4.17 14.74
N LYS A 93 1.41 -4.13 15.09
CA LYS A 93 0.93 -3.31 16.21
C LYS A 93 1.53 -3.73 17.54
N GLN A 94 1.66 -5.04 17.78
CA GLN A 94 2.31 -5.57 19.00
C GLN A 94 3.79 -5.22 19.05
N ALA A 95 4.45 -5.10 17.90
CA ALA A 95 5.82 -4.62 17.76
C ALA A 95 5.93 -3.09 17.63
N GLU A 96 4.87 -2.34 17.95
CA GLU A 96 4.82 -0.87 17.97
C GLU A 96 5.10 -0.17 16.62
N TYR A 97 4.84 -0.87 15.50
CA TYR A 97 4.92 -0.28 14.17
C TYR A 97 3.70 0.57 13.84
N TYR A 98 3.93 1.70 13.18
CA TYR A 98 2.91 2.39 12.39
C TYR A 98 2.69 1.64 11.08
N ILE A 99 1.43 1.55 10.64
CA ILE A 99 1.08 0.75 9.46
C ILE A 99 0.54 1.66 8.37
N SER A 100 1.18 1.59 7.21
CA SER A 100 0.71 2.13 5.94
C SER A 100 0.20 1.02 5.03
N GLN A 101 -0.82 1.33 4.24
CA GLN A 101 -1.41 0.42 3.26
C GLN A 101 -1.70 1.16 1.96
N ALA A 102 -1.71 0.45 0.83
CA ALA A 102 -2.17 0.97 -0.46
C ALA A 102 -3.38 0.19 -0.96
N ARG A 103 -4.25 0.85 -1.73
CA ARG A 103 -5.40 0.21 -2.38
C ARG A 103 -5.03 -0.65 -3.59
N GLY A 104 -3.78 -0.54 -4.04
CA GLY A 104 -3.27 -1.32 -5.18
C GLY A 104 -1.82 -0.95 -5.54
N PRO A 105 -1.28 -1.60 -6.58
CA PRO A 105 0.14 -1.50 -6.93
C PRO A 105 0.60 -0.09 -7.32
N GLU A 106 -0.22 0.65 -8.07
CA GLU A 106 0.12 2.01 -8.50
C GLU A 106 0.26 2.97 -7.30
N GLU A 107 -0.70 2.93 -6.37
CA GLU A 107 -0.64 3.71 -5.12
C GLU A 107 0.55 3.27 -4.25
N ALA A 108 0.86 1.98 -4.23
CA ALA A 108 1.98 1.43 -3.48
C ALA A 108 3.31 2.00 -3.96
N VAL A 109 3.59 1.98 -5.27
CA VAL A 109 4.81 2.56 -5.85
C VAL A 109 4.95 4.03 -5.47
N LEU A 110 3.86 4.80 -5.54
CA LEU A 110 3.87 6.22 -5.20
C LEU A 110 4.18 6.44 -3.71
N LYS A 111 3.54 5.69 -2.81
CA LYS A 111 3.82 5.76 -1.37
C LYS A 111 5.25 5.35 -1.01
N LEU A 112 5.76 4.29 -1.65
CA LEU A 112 7.14 3.83 -1.48
C LEU A 112 8.16 4.86 -1.95
N ARG A 113 7.85 5.67 -2.95
CA ARG A 113 8.72 6.77 -3.42
C ARG A 113 8.69 7.99 -2.51
N LEU A 114 7.57 8.23 -1.83
CA LEU A 114 7.34 9.43 -1.00
C LEU A 114 7.75 9.25 0.46
N ASN A 115 7.78 8.02 0.97
CA ASN A 115 8.04 7.72 2.38
C ASN A 115 9.15 6.67 2.53
N GLU A 116 9.75 6.65 3.71
CA GLU A 116 10.67 5.58 4.13
C GLU A 116 9.93 4.60 5.03
N TYR A 117 10.23 3.32 4.86
CA TYR A 117 9.63 2.23 5.63
C TYR A 117 10.73 1.29 6.11
N ASP A 118 10.65 0.86 7.36
CA ASP A 118 11.56 -0.10 7.96
C ASP A 118 11.20 -1.54 7.59
N LEU A 119 9.92 -1.77 7.29
CA LEU A 119 9.39 -3.06 6.85
C LEU A 119 8.42 -2.89 5.70
N VAL A 120 8.55 -3.71 4.66
CA VAL A 120 7.60 -3.78 3.56
C VAL A 120 7.17 -5.22 3.38
N MET A 121 5.87 -5.45 3.32
CA MET A 121 5.28 -6.77 3.07
C MET A 121 4.38 -6.73 1.85
N VAL A 122 4.67 -7.57 0.87
CA VAL A 122 3.96 -7.59 -0.41
C VAL A 122 3.57 -9.02 -0.76
N GLU A 123 2.33 -9.21 -1.18
CA GLU A 123 1.89 -10.49 -1.77
C GLU A 123 2.45 -10.64 -3.19
N ASP A 124 3.07 -11.78 -3.46
CA ASP A 124 3.74 -12.12 -4.71
C ASP A 124 2.70 -12.51 -5.78
N THR A 125 2.11 -11.48 -6.38
CA THR A 125 1.12 -11.61 -7.44
C THR A 125 1.58 -10.86 -8.68
N PRO A 126 1.14 -11.26 -9.89
CA PRO A 126 1.47 -10.54 -11.12
C PRO A 126 1.10 -9.05 -11.07
N ALA A 127 0.05 -8.68 -10.35
CA ALA A 127 -0.36 -7.28 -10.18
C ALA A 127 0.65 -6.48 -9.33
N ASN A 128 1.24 -7.10 -8.32
CA ASN A 128 2.18 -6.46 -7.40
C ASN A 128 3.63 -6.48 -7.90
N GLN A 129 3.92 -7.14 -9.03
CA GLN A 129 5.27 -7.26 -9.58
C GLN A 129 5.96 -5.89 -9.76
N VAL A 130 5.22 -4.87 -10.17
CA VAL A 130 5.74 -3.48 -10.30
C VAL A 130 6.28 -2.92 -8.98
N VAL A 131 5.68 -3.31 -7.85
CA VAL A 131 6.10 -2.90 -6.50
C VAL A 131 7.38 -3.63 -6.09
N ILE A 132 7.44 -4.93 -6.40
CA ILE A 132 8.61 -5.78 -6.11
C ILE A 132 9.82 -5.28 -6.92
N GLU A 133 9.61 -4.96 -8.20
CA GLU A 133 10.65 -4.40 -9.08
C GLU A 133 11.11 -3.02 -8.61
N GLU A 134 10.19 -2.13 -8.22
CA GLU A 134 10.53 -0.81 -7.67
C GLU A 134 11.47 -0.95 -6.47
N ILE A 135 11.14 -1.79 -5.50
CA ILE A 135 11.98 -2.05 -4.32
C ILE A 135 13.33 -2.68 -4.73
N GLY A 136 13.31 -3.55 -5.74
CA GLY A 136 14.51 -4.18 -6.30
C GLY A 136 15.51 -3.18 -6.90
N THR A 137 15.06 -1.98 -7.30
CA THR A 137 15.95 -0.92 -7.78
C THR A 137 16.68 -0.17 -6.66
N TRP A 138 16.26 -0.34 -5.39
CA TRP A 138 16.82 0.41 -4.29
C TRP A 138 18.22 -0.09 -3.94
N THR A 139 19.13 0.85 -3.70
CA THR A 139 20.54 0.57 -3.40
C THR A 139 20.97 1.22 -2.10
N GLY A 140 22.16 0.85 -1.62
CA GLY A 140 22.80 1.51 -0.47
C GLY A 140 22.02 1.35 0.83
N LEU A 141 21.96 2.43 1.61
CA LEU A 141 21.32 2.43 2.94
C LEU A 141 19.82 2.15 2.85
N ARG A 142 19.11 2.71 1.87
CA ARG A 142 17.66 2.55 1.72
C ARG A 142 17.22 1.09 1.62
N ARG A 143 17.95 0.26 0.85
CA ARG A 143 17.66 -1.18 0.78
C ARG A 143 18.11 -1.93 2.02
N ARG A 144 19.23 -1.52 2.64
CA ARG A 144 19.80 -2.16 3.83
C ARG A 144 19.03 -1.88 5.11
N SER A 145 18.32 -0.76 5.19
CA SER A 145 17.45 -0.42 6.33
C SER A 145 16.07 -1.09 6.23
N LEU A 146 15.72 -1.63 5.06
CA LEU A 146 14.43 -2.27 4.81
C LEU A 146 14.43 -3.78 5.10
N ASN A 147 13.49 -4.22 5.95
CA ASN A 147 13.05 -5.60 6.02
C ASN A 147 11.98 -5.88 4.95
N PHE A 148 12.38 -6.50 3.83
CA PHE A 148 11.46 -6.81 2.74
C PHE A 148 10.96 -8.26 2.80
N ILE A 149 9.65 -8.44 2.94
CA ILE A 149 8.98 -9.72 3.11
C ILE A 149 8.02 -9.97 1.95
N LEU A 150 8.12 -11.14 1.31
CA LEU A 150 7.13 -11.58 0.32
C LEU A 150 6.25 -12.70 0.86
N ILE A 151 4.99 -12.67 0.47
CA ILE A 151 4.02 -13.74 0.72
C ILE A 151 3.61 -14.36 -0.61
N GLY A 152 3.82 -15.66 -0.82
CA GLY A 152 3.43 -16.35 -2.06
C GLY A 152 3.26 -17.85 -1.89
N ASP A 153 3.24 -18.63 -2.96
CA ASP A 153 3.04 -20.09 -2.92
C ASP A 153 4.20 -20.92 -3.52
N GLU A 154 5.29 -20.30 -3.97
CA GLU A 154 6.42 -20.94 -4.66
C GLU A 154 7.30 -21.83 -3.77
N ALA A 155 7.36 -21.56 -2.46
CA ALA A 155 8.29 -22.22 -1.54
C ALA A 155 7.76 -22.28 -0.11
N ALA A 156 8.43 -23.03 0.77
CA ALA A 156 8.08 -23.05 2.19
C ALA A 156 8.34 -21.70 2.87
N SER A 157 7.57 -21.39 3.93
CA SER A 157 7.86 -20.21 4.75
C SER A 157 9.28 -20.28 5.32
N LEU A 158 9.98 -19.15 5.31
CA LEU A 158 11.34 -18.95 5.77
C LEU A 158 12.40 -19.75 4.99
N ASP A 159 12.09 -20.16 3.75
CA ASP A 159 13.07 -20.79 2.87
C ASP A 159 14.16 -19.76 2.45
N PRO A 160 15.45 -20.04 2.72
CA PRO A 160 16.52 -19.10 2.41
C PRO A 160 16.86 -19.02 0.93
N GLN A 161 16.63 -20.08 0.14
CA GLN A 161 16.96 -20.11 -1.29
C GLN A 161 16.03 -19.22 -2.10
N ILE A 162 14.71 -19.29 -1.81
CA ILE A 162 13.73 -18.40 -2.46
C ILE A 162 13.99 -16.94 -2.08
N ALA A 163 14.33 -16.68 -0.81
CA ALA A 163 14.59 -15.34 -0.32
C ALA A 163 15.82 -14.73 -1.01
N PHE A 164 16.89 -15.52 -1.15
CA PHE A 164 18.08 -15.12 -1.90
C PHE A 164 17.76 -14.87 -3.39
N ARG A 165 17.05 -15.80 -4.04
CA ARG A 165 16.69 -15.69 -5.48
C ARG A 165 15.86 -14.45 -5.78
N LYS A 166 14.93 -14.09 -4.90
CA LYS A 166 14.04 -12.92 -5.03
C LYS A 166 14.63 -11.65 -4.40
N ALA A 167 15.87 -11.68 -3.91
CA ALA A 167 16.54 -10.55 -3.26
C ALA A 167 15.75 -9.91 -2.10
N ILE A 168 15.05 -10.74 -1.32
CA ILE A 168 14.20 -10.34 -0.18
C ILE A 168 14.80 -10.83 1.15
N ASN A 169 14.32 -10.29 2.26
CA ASN A 169 14.81 -10.68 3.59
C ASN A 169 14.11 -11.94 4.11
N SER A 170 12.82 -12.13 3.80
CA SER A 170 12.08 -13.33 4.19
C SER A 170 10.94 -13.64 3.24
N TYR A 171 10.67 -14.93 3.06
CA TYR A 171 9.55 -15.44 2.28
C TYR A 171 8.55 -16.13 3.20
N LEU A 172 7.25 -15.93 2.99
CA LEU A 172 6.18 -16.58 3.75
C LEU A 172 5.23 -17.27 2.77
N ASN A 173 4.89 -18.53 3.06
CA ASN A 173 3.94 -19.25 2.23
C ASN A 173 2.51 -18.82 2.57
N ILE A 174 1.70 -18.49 1.57
CA ILE A 174 0.31 -18.04 1.72
C ILE A 174 -0.55 -19.07 2.46
N ASN A 175 -0.25 -20.37 2.32
CA ASN A 175 -1.00 -21.46 2.95
C ASN A 175 -0.68 -21.62 4.45
N ASP A 176 0.39 -20.99 4.94
CA ASP A 176 0.76 -21.01 6.36
C ASP A 176 0.00 -19.96 7.20
N ALA A 177 -1.12 -19.42 6.68
CA ALA A 177 -1.94 -18.44 7.38
C ALA A 177 -2.37 -18.88 8.79
N GLY A 178 -2.55 -20.19 9.02
CA GLY A 178 -2.91 -20.75 10.33
C GLY A 178 -1.82 -20.60 11.41
N ARG A 179 -0.59 -20.27 11.01
CA ARG A 179 0.58 -20.02 11.88
C ARG A 179 1.21 -18.64 11.61
N ALA A 180 0.43 -17.73 11.02
CA ALA A 180 0.91 -16.41 10.60
C ALA A 180 1.44 -15.57 11.77
N GLU A 181 0.81 -15.62 12.94
CA GLU A 181 1.27 -14.86 14.12
C GLU A 181 2.71 -15.24 14.52
N THR A 182 2.99 -16.54 14.62
CA THR A 182 4.35 -17.03 14.94
C THR A 182 5.34 -16.68 13.83
N LEU A 183 4.92 -16.75 12.56
CA LEU A 183 5.77 -16.38 11.44
C LEU A 183 6.08 -14.88 11.43
N MET A 184 5.10 -14.03 11.74
CA MET A 184 5.28 -12.57 11.88
C MET A 184 6.30 -12.24 12.97
N ASP A 185 6.19 -12.88 14.13
CA ASP A 185 7.15 -12.68 15.23
C ASP A 185 8.58 -13.05 14.79
N ASN A 186 8.73 -14.18 14.07
CA ASN A 186 10.03 -14.63 13.56
C ASN A 186 10.64 -13.66 12.54
N VAL A 187 9.87 -13.14 11.58
CA VAL A 187 10.41 -12.24 10.55
C VAL A 187 10.72 -10.84 11.08
N ILE A 188 9.98 -10.36 12.08
CA ILE A 188 10.26 -9.08 12.74
C ILE A 188 11.52 -9.21 13.61
N LYS A 189 11.57 -10.22 14.50
CA LYS A 189 12.72 -10.43 15.40
C LYS A 189 13.98 -10.86 14.65
N GLY A 190 13.83 -11.73 13.65
CA GLY A 190 14.92 -12.25 12.84
C GLY A 190 15.70 -11.13 12.18
N TYR A 191 15.01 -10.15 11.60
CA TYR A 191 15.66 -8.99 11.00
C TYR A 191 16.47 -8.19 12.01
N GLY A 192 15.92 -7.93 13.20
CA GLY A 192 16.62 -7.23 14.27
C GLY A 192 17.93 -7.91 14.69
N VAL A 193 18.00 -9.24 14.70
CA VAL A 193 19.23 -9.96 15.05
C VAL A 193 20.32 -9.80 13.99
N TYR A 194 19.96 -9.88 12.70
CA TYR A 194 20.92 -9.74 11.60
C TYR A 194 21.42 -8.30 11.43
N TYR A 195 20.58 -7.30 11.69
CA TYR A 195 20.90 -5.90 11.42
C TYR A 195 21.25 -5.07 12.68
N ARG A 196 21.19 -5.65 13.88
CA ARG A 196 21.67 -5.04 15.15
C ARG A 196 23.09 -4.46 15.04
N TRP A 197 23.97 -5.15 14.32
CA TRP A 197 25.35 -4.69 14.10
C TRP A 197 25.43 -3.43 13.23
N PHE A 198 24.51 -3.26 12.28
CA PHE A 198 24.45 -2.05 11.44
C PHE A 198 23.82 -0.87 12.18
N ALA A 199 22.79 -1.11 12.99
CA ALA A 199 22.16 -0.08 13.81
C ALA A 199 23.14 0.56 14.81
N GLN A 200 23.98 -0.27 15.47
CA GLN A 200 25.04 0.22 16.36
C GLN A 200 26.08 1.09 15.65
N VAL A 201 26.35 0.83 14.37
CA VAL A 201 27.28 1.65 13.58
C VAL A 201 26.65 2.99 13.22
N GLN A 202 25.35 3.05 12.91
CA GLN A 202 24.67 4.32 12.60
C GLN A 202 24.60 5.26 13.80
N GLU A 203 24.36 4.75 15.02
CA GLU A 203 24.37 5.59 16.25
C GLU A 203 25.74 6.22 16.55
N VAL A 204 26.83 5.57 16.15
CA VAL A 204 28.20 6.08 16.39
C VAL A 204 28.60 7.19 15.40
N PHE A 205 27.91 7.28 14.25
CA PHE A 205 28.19 8.25 13.19
C PHE A 205 27.09 9.30 13.00
N SER A 206 26.12 9.37 13.92
CA SER A 206 25.07 10.41 14.00
C SER A 206 25.40 11.43 15.09
#